data_AF-A0A925ZNT6-F1
#
_entry.id   AF-A0A925ZNT6-F1
#
_cell.length_a   1.000
_cell.length_b   1.000
_cell.length_c   1.000
_cell.angle_alpha   90.00
_cell.angle_beta   90.00
_cell.angle_gamma   90.00
#
_symmetry.space_group_name_H-M   'P 1'
#
loop_
_entity.id
_entity.type
_entity.pdbx_description
1 polymer ?
#
loop_
_entity_poly.entity_id
_entity_poly.type
_entity_poly.pdbx_seq_one_letter_code
_entity_poly.pdbx_strand_id
1 'polypeptide(L)'
;MTNDSGMGRGFVFTDAPLRELDPPDVEWTWPQDKGESHMEGRIIGGTLWDLRKALRTKLGDEPGRMHTDALWYAAIRRAVDIPSTYPEVLVGDDDDGDLSNGTPNVCEINAAFQAHGLLDPSELAELAIEVEAVDDGRQITVTQALPVFEDCPVSAGDAELRWRLRDAPDEITATAMTVQDGAWVATIPAQPTGVVVEYQVSVGYSSGSSAELPRNQADPWYQVFFGGAEPIYCLDADADLGAWSFAGDGNTWSFGPLATTGVDPGEPYDDDGVLLSQDGIYMPNASSSATGPMIDLTGHQDVRLQLRRWLTVEDANFDQASILGNGQLLWRNLGTDAGNVQHVDREWVFQDIPLADALAAGGVQLQLTLTTDQGLQFGGWTVDALCVVEVVESWCGDGNLGGDEECDDENNADGDGCDATCHTEEPDPTGDDSGGSSDDEGSGDSTSLTGVDDSGGIDTVDGSGGTSSGRPAQDGSSDGCG
;
A
#
# COMPACT_ATOMS: atom_id res chain seq x y z
N MET A 1 30.26 3.11 -36.76
CA MET A 1 29.79 4.49 -36.46
C MET A 1 31.00 5.41 -36.32
N THR A 2 30.88 6.70 -36.67
CA THR A 2 32.02 7.67 -36.74
C THR A 2 32.55 8.14 -35.39
N ASN A 3 31.94 7.69 -34.27
CA ASN A 3 32.26 8.16 -32.92
C ASN A 3 32.22 9.69 -32.80
N ASP A 4 31.24 10.30 -33.47
CA ASP A 4 30.86 11.72 -33.43
C ASP A 4 29.38 11.75 -33.04
N SER A 5 29.03 12.57 -32.05
CA SER A 5 27.65 12.80 -31.58
C SER A 5 26.84 13.64 -32.56
N GLY A 6 27.51 14.37 -33.44
CA GLY A 6 26.89 15.20 -34.47
C GLY A 6 26.36 14.38 -35.65
N MET A 7 25.06 14.41 -35.84
CA MET A 7 24.40 13.77 -36.98
C MET A 7 24.26 14.74 -38.15
N GLY A 8 24.59 14.28 -39.35
CA GLY A 8 24.28 15.01 -40.59
C GLY A 8 25.07 16.31 -40.78
N ARG A 9 26.31 16.40 -40.25
CA ARG A 9 27.21 17.52 -40.58
C ARG A 9 27.32 17.67 -42.10
N GLY A 10 27.30 18.91 -42.59
CA GLY A 10 27.27 19.22 -44.01
C GLY A 10 25.89 19.22 -44.67
N PHE A 11 24.82 18.78 -43.99
CA PHE A 11 23.45 18.76 -44.53
C PHE A 11 22.95 20.17 -44.90
N VAL A 12 23.29 21.17 -44.10
CA VAL A 12 22.99 22.59 -44.37
C VAL A 12 24.21 23.37 -44.89
N PHE A 13 25.17 22.68 -45.52
CA PHE A 13 26.42 23.26 -46.05
C PHE A 13 27.29 23.97 -44.99
N THR A 14 27.21 23.52 -43.74
CA THR A 14 28.10 23.94 -42.63
C THR A 14 28.57 22.70 -41.85
N ASP A 15 29.58 22.87 -41.00
CA ASP A 15 30.06 21.81 -40.08
C ASP A 15 29.16 21.64 -38.85
N ALA A 16 28.13 22.49 -38.70
CA ALA A 16 27.12 22.31 -37.68
C ALA A 16 26.33 21.03 -37.96
N PRO A 17 26.05 20.21 -36.94
CA PRO A 17 25.28 19.01 -37.13
C PRO A 17 23.80 19.37 -37.33
N LEU A 18 23.09 18.53 -38.09
CA LEU A 18 21.63 18.63 -38.20
C LEU A 18 20.97 18.31 -36.85
N ARG A 19 21.55 17.41 -36.06
CA ARG A 19 21.18 17.10 -34.68
C ARG A 19 22.43 16.79 -33.87
N GLU A 20 22.49 17.30 -32.65
CA GLU A 20 23.55 17.04 -31.69
C GLU A 20 23.00 16.12 -30.60
N LEU A 21 23.67 14.99 -30.36
CA LEU A 21 23.29 14.01 -29.33
C LEU A 21 23.96 14.31 -27.99
N ASP A 22 25.02 15.11 -27.96
CA ASP A 22 25.78 15.44 -26.74
C ASP A 22 26.04 16.96 -26.68
N PRO A 23 25.00 17.80 -26.50
CA PRO A 23 25.19 19.22 -26.38
C PRO A 23 25.84 19.56 -25.03
N PRO A 24 26.78 20.51 -24.97
CA PRO A 24 27.65 20.70 -23.80
C PRO A 24 26.95 21.12 -22.48
N ASP A 25 25.71 21.61 -22.55
CA ASP A 25 25.01 22.22 -21.39
C ASP A 25 23.54 21.79 -21.29
N VAL A 26 23.09 20.82 -22.09
CA VAL A 26 21.66 20.44 -22.17
C VAL A 26 21.55 18.95 -22.41
N GLU A 27 20.71 18.29 -21.62
CA GLU A 27 20.18 16.96 -21.95
C GLU A 27 18.71 17.06 -22.35
N TRP A 28 18.32 16.27 -23.33
CA TRP A 28 16.92 16.14 -23.74
C TRP A 28 16.25 15.08 -22.87
N THR A 29 15.14 15.41 -22.21
CA THR A 29 14.52 14.55 -21.20
C THR A 29 13.12 14.08 -21.56
N TRP A 30 12.78 12.87 -21.14
CA TRP A 30 11.42 12.35 -21.20
C TRP A 30 10.66 12.63 -19.89
N PRO A 31 9.35 12.97 -19.94
CA PRO A 31 8.55 13.29 -21.12
C PRO A 31 8.59 14.78 -21.53
N GLN A 32 9.41 15.61 -20.89
CA GLN A 32 9.35 17.07 -21.03
C GLN A 32 9.65 17.56 -22.45
N ASP A 33 10.54 16.88 -23.18
CA ASP A 33 10.93 17.22 -24.55
C ASP A 33 10.19 16.39 -25.63
N LYS A 34 9.00 15.87 -25.32
CA LYS A 34 8.14 15.20 -26.30
C LYS A 34 7.67 16.15 -27.41
N GLY A 35 7.44 15.63 -28.60
CA GLY A 35 7.04 16.40 -29.77
C GLY A 35 7.23 15.68 -31.09
N GLU A 36 7.88 16.36 -32.04
CA GLU A 36 8.13 15.79 -33.37
C GLU A 36 9.19 14.69 -33.29
N SER A 37 8.99 13.57 -33.98
CA SER A 37 9.79 12.34 -33.78
C SER A 37 11.30 12.52 -33.98
N HIS A 38 11.72 13.47 -34.81
CA HIS A 38 13.12 13.77 -34.99
C HIS A 38 13.73 14.63 -33.86
N MET A 39 12.89 15.34 -33.12
CA MET A 39 13.26 16.03 -31.89
C MET A 39 13.32 15.03 -30.74
N GLU A 40 12.28 14.21 -30.59
CA GLU A 40 12.20 13.16 -29.58
C GLU A 40 13.34 12.14 -29.71
N GLY A 41 13.75 11.79 -30.93
CA GLY A 41 14.86 10.87 -31.17
C GLY A 41 16.20 11.33 -30.58
N ARG A 42 16.32 12.61 -30.17
CA ARG A 42 17.52 13.11 -29.47
C ARG A 42 17.56 12.71 -28.00
N ILE A 43 16.41 12.40 -27.38
CA ILE A 43 16.35 11.87 -26.01
C ILE A 43 17.11 10.54 -25.99
N ILE A 44 16.60 9.53 -26.72
CA ILE A 44 17.24 8.21 -26.72
C ILE A 44 18.62 8.20 -27.37
N GLY A 45 18.83 9.03 -28.40
CA GLY A 45 20.15 9.18 -29.01
C GLY A 45 21.19 9.76 -28.05
N GLY A 46 20.81 10.74 -27.23
CA GLY A 46 21.65 11.27 -26.15
C GLY A 46 21.89 10.25 -25.06
N THR A 47 20.83 9.57 -24.59
CA THR A 47 20.95 8.52 -23.54
C THR A 47 21.98 7.46 -23.91
N LEU A 48 21.90 6.93 -25.14
CA LEU A 48 22.82 5.90 -25.60
C LEU A 48 24.23 6.44 -25.87
N TRP A 49 24.35 7.73 -26.17
CA TRP A 49 25.65 8.38 -26.30
C TRP A 49 26.33 8.57 -24.95
N ASP A 50 25.58 8.95 -23.93
CA ASP A 50 26.03 9.05 -22.54
C ASP A 50 26.43 7.69 -21.98
N LEU A 51 25.60 6.67 -22.20
CA LEU A 51 25.94 5.28 -21.90
C LEU A 51 27.23 4.86 -22.62
N ARG A 52 27.41 5.26 -23.89
CA ARG A 52 28.65 5.00 -24.64
C ARG A 52 29.86 5.65 -23.98
N LYS A 53 29.76 6.91 -23.52
CA LYS A 53 30.85 7.61 -22.81
C LYS A 53 31.19 6.87 -21.50
N ALA A 54 30.17 6.48 -20.74
CA ALA A 54 30.33 5.77 -19.48
C ALA A 54 31.01 4.40 -19.66
N LEU A 55 30.50 3.58 -20.58
CA LEU A 55 31.07 2.25 -20.86
C LEU A 55 32.47 2.31 -21.45
N ARG A 56 32.79 3.32 -22.27
CA ARG A 56 34.18 3.54 -22.73
C ARG A 56 35.13 3.86 -21.59
N THR A 57 34.63 4.55 -20.56
CA THR A 57 35.41 4.87 -19.37
C THR A 57 35.62 3.62 -18.51
N LYS A 58 34.57 2.81 -18.31
CA LYS A 58 34.63 1.58 -17.50
C LYS A 58 35.40 0.44 -18.18
N LEU A 59 35.04 0.10 -19.41
CA LEU A 59 35.50 -1.10 -20.13
C LEU A 59 36.69 -0.81 -21.06
N GLY A 60 37.04 0.46 -21.25
CA GLY A 60 37.99 0.91 -22.27
C GLY A 60 37.33 1.24 -23.61
N ASP A 61 38.06 1.97 -24.47
CA ASP A 61 37.48 2.61 -25.65
C ASP A 61 36.84 1.64 -26.67
N GLU A 62 37.52 0.57 -27.05
CA GLU A 62 36.96 -0.40 -28.01
C GLU A 62 35.91 -1.32 -27.38
N PRO A 63 36.17 -1.98 -26.22
CA PRO A 63 35.16 -2.80 -25.56
C PRO A 63 33.89 -2.03 -25.19
N GLY A 64 34.02 -0.83 -24.63
CA GLY A 64 32.87 0.00 -24.27
C GLY A 64 32.00 0.36 -25.47
N ARG A 65 32.61 0.73 -26.61
CA ARG A 65 31.87 1.01 -27.84
C ARG A 65 31.13 -0.22 -28.38
N MET A 66 31.79 -1.37 -28.42
CA MET A 66 31.16 -2.61 -28.90
C MET A 66 30.02 -3.03 -27.97
N HIS A 67 30.19 -2.86 -26.66
CA HIS A 67 29.17 -3.19 -25.68
C HIS A 67 27.93 -2.30 -25.83
N THR A 68 28.12 -0.97 -25.94
CA THR A 68 26.97 -0.07 -26.19
C THR A 68 26.28 -0.34 -27.52
N ASP A 69 27.04 -0.66 -28.59
CA ASP A 69 26.46 -1.03 -29.89
C ASP A 69 25.61 -2.32 -29.78
N ALA A 70 26.05 -3.28 -28.95
CA ALA A 70 25.31 -4.50 -28.66
C ALA A 70 24.03 -4.24 -27.85
N LEU A 71 24.11 -3.41 -26.80
CA LEU A 71 22.96 -3.01 -25.99
C LEU A 71 21.91 -2.25 -26.82
N TRP A 72 22.34 -1.30 -27.65
CA TRP A 72 21.45 -0.61 -28.59
C TRP A 72 20.73 -1.59 -29.53
N TYR A 73 21.47 -2.54 -30.12
CA TYR A 73 20.89 -3.53 -31.01
C TYR A 73 19.97 -4.51 -30.28
N ALA A 74 20.24 -4.83 -29.02
CA ALA A 74 19.36 -5.63 -28.18
C ALA A 74 18.04 -4.90 -27.90
N ALA A 75 18.13 -3.63 -27.49
CA ALA A 75 16.97 -2.85 -27.08
C ALA A 75 16.05 -2.46 -28.25
N ILE A 76 16.60 -2.00 -29.38
CA ILE A 76 15.79 -1.56 -30.54
C ILE A 76 14.95 -2.70 -31.18
N ARG A 77 15.28 -3.96 -30.88
CA ARG A 77 14.53 -5.12 -31.36
C ARG A 77 13.29 -5.44 -30.52
N ARG A 78 13.17 -4.85 -29.33
CA ARG A 78 12.18 -5.24 -28.31
C ARG A 78 11.42 -4.04 -27.75
N ALA A 79 12.09 -2.92 -27.54
CA ALA A 79 11.48 -1.67 -27.09
C ALA A 79 10.39 -1.22 -28.08
N VAL A 80 9.21 -0.92 -27.56
CA VAL A 80 8.03 -0.49 -28.33
C VAL A 80 7.84 1.03 -28.31
N ASP A 81 8.51 1.71 -27.39
CA ASP A 81 8.56 3.16 -27.22
C ASP A 81 9.91 3.59 -26.59
N ILE A 82 10.10 4.89 -26.38
CA ILE A 82 11.34 5.42 -25.80
C ILE A 82 11.56 4.90 -24.35
N PRO A 83 10.58 4.99 -23.43
CA PRO A 83 10.75 4.50 -22.05
C PRO A 83 11.09 3.02 -21.94
N SER A 84 10.44 2.15 -22.73
CA SER A 84 10.72 0.70 -22.73
C SER A 84 12.14 0.35 -23.18
N THR A 85 12.95 1.31 -23.65
CA THR A 85 14.37 1.06 -23.92
C THR A 85 15.17 0.76 -22.66
N TYR A 86 14.82 1.35 -21.50
CA TYR A 86 15.53 1.11 -20.23
C TYR A 86 15.51 -0.36 -19.79
N PRO A 87 14.32 -0.99 -19.58
CA PRO A 87 14.28 -2.40 -19.18
C PRO A 87 14.91 -3.33 -20.24
N GLU A 88 14.81 -3.00 -21.52
CA GLU A 88 15.41 -3.80 -22.60
C GLU A 88 16.95 -3.68 -22.68
N VAL A 89 17.51 -2.56 -22.23
CA VAL A 89 18.96 -2.41 -22.05
C VAL A 89 19.44 -3.22 -20.86
N LEU A 90 18.70 -3.24 -19.74
CA LEU A 90 19.02 -4.11 -18.59
C LEU A 90 19.01 -5.59 -19.01
N VAL A 91 17.95 -6.06 -19.68
CA VAL A 91 17.88 -7.43 -20.23
C VAL A 91 19.01 -7.72 -21.23
N GLY A 92 19.48 -6.70 -21.96
CA GLY A 92 20.59 -6.84 -22.88
C GLY A 92 21.97 -6.90 -22.21
N ASP A 93 22.09 -6.35 -21.00
CA ASP A 93 23.32 -6.28 -20.20
C ASP A 93 23.46 -7.44 -19.22
N ASP A 94 22.33 -8.01 -18.78
CA ASP A 94 22.21 -9.19 -17.91
C ASP A 94 23.09 -10.37 -18.37
N ASP A 95 23.83 -10.96 -17.44
CA ASP A 95 24.80 -12.02 -17.68
C ASP A 95 24.46 -13.35 -17.03
N ASP A 96 23.43 -13.42 -16.17
CA ASP A 96 23.03 -14.66 -15.49
C ASP A 96 21.53 -15.00 -15.58
N GLY A 97 20.72 -14.12 -16.15
CA GLY A 97 19.27 -14.33 -16.29
C GLY A 97 18.46 -13.87 -15.09
N ASP A 98 19.08 -13.17 -14.13
CA ASP A 98 18.49 -12.72 -12.88
C ASP A 98 18.67 -11.21 -12.68
N LEU A 99 17.73 -10.43 -13.24
CA LEU A 99 17.70 -8.97 -13.05
C LEU A 99 17.54 -8.52 -11.60
N SER A 100 17.16 -9.40 -10.66
CA SER A 100 16.98 -9.00 -9.26
C SER A 100 18.30 -8.67 -8.56
N ASN A 101 19.42 -9.18 -9.08
CA ASN A 101 20.77 -8.89 -8.58
C ASN A 101 21.49 -7.79 -9.37
N GLY A 102 20.90 -7.33 -10.48
CA GLY A 102 21.42 -6.28 -11.35
C GLY A 102 22.03 -6.76 -12.64
N THR A 103 22.88 -5.91 -13.20
CA THR A 103 23.61 -6.21 -14.43
C THR A 103 25.04 -5.68 -14.31
N PRO A 104 26.02 -6.24 -15.05
CA PRO A 104 27.43 -5.85 -14.93
C PRO A 104 27.71 -4.35 -15.13
N ASN A 105 26.82 -3.61 -15.79
CA ASN A 105 26.96 -2.18 -16.06
C ASN A 105 25.77 -1.33 -15.59
N VAL A 106 25.02 -1.82 -14.60
CA VAL A 106 23.82 -1.15 -14.08
C VAL A 106 24.08 0.28 -13.59
N CYS A 107 25.24 0.56 -12.99
CA CYS A 107 25.64 1.94 -12.61
C CYS A 107 25.64 2.90 -13.81
N GLU A 108 26.32 2.50 -14.88
CA GLU A 108 26.50 3.31 -16.07
C GLU A 108 25.19 3.45 -16.85
N ILE A 109 24.38 2.39 -16.88
CA ILE A 109 23.04 2.38 -17.46
C ILE A 109 22.15 3.36 -16.68
N ASN A 110 22.06 3.21 -15.36
CA ASN A 110 21.19 4.04 -14.53
C ASN A 110 21.54 5.52 -14.63
N ALA A 111 22.82 5.86 -14.55
CA ALA A 111 23.26 7.26 -14.66
C ALA A 111 22.88 7.87 -16.02
N ALA A 112 23.09 7.15 -17.12
CA ALA A 112 22.75 7.63 -18.45
C ALA A 112 21.22 7.77 -18.63
N PHE A 113 20.44 6.77 -18.22
CA PHE A 113 18.98 6.81 -18.38
C PHE A 113 18.31 7.85 -17.46
N GLN A 114 18.83 8.04 -16.26
CA GLN A 114 18.35 9.04 -15.31
C GLN A 114 18.58 10.47 -15.82
N ALA A 115 19.76 10.75 -16.40
CA ALA A 115 20.08 12.06 -16.98
C ALA A 115 19.09 12.50 -18.08
N HIS A 116 18.40 11.53 -18.70
CA HIS A 116 17.43 11.74 -19.77
C HIS A 116 15.97 11.49 -19.35
N GLY A 117 15.69 11.33 -18.05
CA GLY A 117 14.32 11.09 -17.56
C GLY A 117 13.72 9.74 -17.97
N LEU A 118 14.56 8.77 -18.33
CA LEU A 118 14.16 7.41 -18.73
C LEU A 118 14.37 6.36 -17.63
N LEU A 119 14.97 6.78 -16.51
CA LEU A 119 14.95 6.06 -15.25
C LEU A 119 14.44 7.02 -14.18
N ASP A 120 13.27 6.72 -13.64
CA ASP A 120 12.76 7.39 -12.45
C ASP A 120 12.73 6.39 -11.29
N PRO A 121 13.67 6.48 -10.32
CA PRO A 121 13.65 5.62 -9.16
C PRO A 121 12.37 5.75 -8.34
N SER A 122 11.70 6.90 -8.45
CA SER A 122 10.40 7.09 -7.85
C SER A 122 9.41 6.06 -8.38
N GLU A 123 9.42 5.72 -9.67
CA GLU A 123 8.49 4.74 -10.27
C GLU A 123 8.90 3.28 -10.04
N LEU A 124 10.16 3.02 -9.69
CA LEU A 124 10.67 1.67 -9.41
C LEU A 124 10.57 1.27 -7.94
N ALA A 125 10.48 2.23 -7.03
CA ALA A 125 10.37 1.94 -5.61
C ALA A 125 9.01 1.32 -5.28
N GLU A 126 9.05 0.11 -4.74
CA GLU A 126 7.93 -0.46 -4.02
C GLU A 126 7.88 0.20 -2.64
N LEU A 127 6.88 1.05 -2.44
CA LEU A 127 6.64 1.71 -1.17
C LEU A 127 5.42 1.06 -0.53
N ALA A 128 5.55 0.73 0.74
CA ALA A 128 4.43 0.27 1.56
C ALA A 128 4.14 1.30 2.64
N ILE A 129 2.85 1.50 2.93
CA ILE A 129 2.37 2.39 3.98
C ILE A 129 1.67 1.55 5.04
N GLU A 130 2.04 1.79 6.28
CA GLU A 130 1.37 1.29 7.47
C GLU A 130 0.83 2.48 8.26
N VAL A 131 -0.36 2.29 8.84
CA VAL A 131 -1.04 3.30 9.67
C VAL A 131 -1.42 2.65 10.99
N GLU A 132 -0.92 3.22 12.08
CA GLU A 132 -1.14 2.71 13.43
C GLU A 132 -1.72 3.80 14.32
N ALA A 133 -2.63 3.40 15.23
CA ALA A 133 -3.08 4.27 16.31
C ALA A 133 -1.96 4.38 17.36
N VAL A 134 -1.70 5.60 17.81
CA VAL A 134 -0.73 5.93 18.87
C VAL A 134 -1.33 7.04 19.74
N ASP A 135 -0.80 7.26 20.94
CA ASP A 135 -1.32 8.22 21.92
C ASP A 135 -1.52 9.62 21.31
N ASP A 136 -0.57 10.05 20.49
CA ASP A 136 -0.54 11.38 19.86
C ASP A 136 -1.36 11.45 18.54
N GLY A 137 -1.99 10.36 18.10
CA GLY A 137 -2.89 10.32 16.94
C GLY A 137 -2.71 9.11 16.02
N ARG A 138 -2.28 9.35 14.77
CA ARG A 138 -2.07 8.30 13.76
C ARG A 138 -0.66 8.35 13.23
N GLN A 139 0.13 7.33 13.54
CA GLN A 139 1.46 7.19 13.00
C GLN A 139 1.39 6.64 11.57
N ILE A 140 2.03 7.35 10.65
CA ILE A 140 2.20 6.94 9.26
C ILE A 140 3.65 6.47 9.11
N THR A 141 3.81 5.20 8.81
CA THR A 141 5.10 4.56 8.57
C THR A 141 5.21 4.18 7.11
N VAL A 142 6.27 4.63 6.44
CA VAL A 142 6.55 4.29 5.04
C VAL A 142 7.83 3.49 4.96
N THR A 143 7.73 2.28 4.44
CA THR A 143 8.87 1.43 4.12
C THR A 143 9.12 1.42 2.62
N GLN A 144 10.35 1.11 2.23
CA GLN A 144 10.75 1.05 0.85
C GLN A 144 11.52 -0.24 0.56
N ALA A 145 11.08 -0.93 -0.48
CA ALA A 145 11.86 -1.89 -1.21
C ALA A 145 12.27 -1.25 -2.55
N LEU A 146 13.57 -1.01 -2.70
CA LEU A 146 14.17 -0.72 -4.01
C LEU A 146 14.73 -2.03 -4.54
N PRO A 147 14.68 -2.27 -5.86
CA PRO A 147 15.53 -3.30 -6.46
C PRO A 147 16.99 -2.93 -6.14
N VAL A 148 17.57 -3.66 -5.18
CA VAL A 148 18.93 -3.41 -4.71
C VAL A 148 19.89 -3.99 -5.74
N PHE A 149 20.30 -3.16 -6.68
CA PHE A 149 21.56 -3.41 -7.36
C PHE A 149 22.68 -3.14 -6.35
N GLU A 150 23.25 -4.17 -5.72
CA GLU A 150 24.29 -3.99 -4.69
C GLU A 150 25.43 -3.07 -5.17
N ASP A 151 25.75 -3.15 -6.46
CA ASP A 151 26.79 -2.35 -7.10
C ASP A 151 26.36 -0.90 -7.41
N CYS A 152 25.05 -0.60 -7.42
CA CYS A 152 24.47 0.72 -7.75
C CYS A 152 23.28 1.06 -6.82
N PRO A 153 23.49 1.29 -5.52
CA PRO A 153 22.40 1.60 -4.62
C PRO A 153 21.74 2.93 -5.01
N VAL A 154 20.43 2.90 -5.23
CA VAL A 154 19.61 4.10 -5.20
C VAL A 154 19.31 4.37 -3.73
N SER A 155 19.63 5.57 -3.25
CA SER A 155 19.23 6.03 -1.92
C SER A 155 18.01 6.93 -2.04
N ALA A 156 16.93 6.59 -1.33
CA ALA A 156 15.91 7.56 -1.03
C ALA A 156 16.46 8.68 -0.13
N GLY A 157 15.88 9.86 -0.27
CA GLY A 157 16.21 11.06 0.47
C GLY A 157 15.17 11.34 1.55
N ASP A 158 14.78 12.61 1.65
CA ASP A 158 13.78 13.07 2.62
C ASP A 158 12.37 12.67 2.19
N ALA A 159 11.49 12.47 3.16
CA ALA A 159 10.06 12.25 2.93
C ALA A 159 9.21 13.31 3.65
N GLU A 160 8.06 13.63 3.08
CA GLU A 160 7.10 14.60 3.60
C GLU A 160 5.69 13.98 3.65
N LEU A 161 5.06 14.06 4.82
CA LEU A 161 3.65 13.74 5.01
C LEU A 161 2.82 15.01 4.82
N ARG A 162 1.88 14.99 3.90
CA ARG A 162 0.90 16.06 3.69
C ARG A 162 -0.48 15.56 4.09
N TRP A 163 -1.21 16.31 4.90
CA TRP A 163 -2.53 15.90 5.35
C TRP A 163 -3.50 17.08 5.46
N ARG A 164 -4.79 16.79 5.41
CA ARG A 164 -5.89 17.76 5.50
C ARG A 164 -7.13 17.10 6.10
N LEU A 165 -8.01 17.89 6.70
CA LEU A 165 -9.33 17.38 7.07
C LEU A 165 -10.16 17.18 5.80
N ARG A 166 -10.91 16.08 5.70
CA ARG A 166 -11.80 15.82 4.54
C ARG A 166 -12.77 16.98 4.29
N ASP A 167 -13.29 17.59 5.37
CA ASP A 167 -14.23 18.72 5.30
C ASP A 167 -13.55 20.09 5.10
N ALA A 168 -12.21 20.15 5.09
CA ALA A 168 -11.42 21.35 4.82
C ALA A 168 -10.29 21.06 3.81
N PRO A 169 -10.61 20.68 2.55
CA PRO A 169 -9.65 20.15 1.59
C PRO A 169 -8.61 21.17 1.09
N ASP A 170 -8.82 22.46 1.35
CA ASP A 170 -7.90 23.54 0.99
C ASP A 170 -6.85 23.82 2.10
N GLU A 171 -7.03 23.23 3.29
CA GLU A 171 -6.17 23.44 4.47
C GLU A 171 -5.17 22.28 4.62
N ILE A 172 -4.07 22.35 3.86
CA ILE A 172 -3.04 21.30 3.85
C ILE A 172 -1.93 21.63 4.86
N THR A 173 -1.65 20.68 5.74
CA THR A 173 -0.48 20.68 6.63
C THR A 173 0.60 19.79 6.03
N ALA A 174 1.84 20.26 6.02
CA ALA A 174 3.02 19.50 5.57
C ALA A 174 3.96 19.26 6.74
N THR A 175 4.38 18.00 6.92
CA THR A 175 5.20 17.54 8.03
C THR A 175 6.37 16.74 7.46
N ALA A 176 7.60 17.16 7.76
CA ALA A 176 8.78 16.37 7.40
C ALA A 176 8.78 15.06 8.20
N MET A 177 8.97 13.94 7.52
CA MET A 177 9.07 12.63 8.17
C MET A 177 10.47 12.37 8.69
N THR A 178 10.57 11.56 9.75
CA THR A 178 11.85 11.19 10.38
C THR A 178 12.17 9.72 10.11
N VAL A 179 13.45 9.38 9.90
CA VAL A 179 13.84 7.99 9.69
C VAL A 179 14.00 7.28 11.03
N GLN A 180 13.26 6.19 11.23
CA GLN A 180 13.32 5.31 12.40
C GLN A 180 13.39 3.86 11.90
N ASP A 181 14.43 3.12 12.33
CA ASP A 181 14.68 1.73 11.93
C ASP A 181 14.60 1.43 10.42
N GLY A 182 14.96 2.42 9.58
CA GLY A 182 14.97 2.30 8.12
C GLY A 182 13.64 2.65 7.43
N ALA A 183 12.63 3.07 8.18
CA ALA A 183 11.34 3.56 7.67
C ALA A 183 11.21 5.08 7.90
N TRP A 184 10.42 5.77 7.08
CA TRP A 184 10.02 7.16 7.36
C TRP A 184 8.76 7.17 8.22
N VAL A 185 8.80 7.92 9.31
CA VAL A 185 7.73 7.99 10.31
C VAL A 185 7.32 9.45 10.55
N ALA A 186 6.02 9.71 10.54
CA ALA A 186 5.41 10.95 11.01
C ALA A 186 4.01 10.69 11.58
N THR A 187 3.59 11.52 12.53
CA THR A 187 2.29 11.38 13.19
C THR A 187 1.34 12.48 12.73
N ILE A 188 0.14 12.08 12.28
CA ILE A 188 -1.01 12.98 12.16
C ILE A 188 -1.58 13.16 13.57
N PRO A 189 -1.68 14.38 14.10
CA PRO A 189 -2.17 14.61 15.46
C PRO A 189 -3.57 14.05 15.66
N ALA A 190 -3.88 13.60 16.88
CA ALA A 190 -5.20 13.16 17.27
C ALA A 190 -6.31 14.14 16.84
N GLN A 191 -7.40 13.59 16.29
CA GLN A 191 -8.58 14.34 15.88
C GLN A 191 -9.79 13.92 16.72
N PRO A 192 -10.84 14.78 16.81
CA PRO A 192 -12.10 14.36 17.40
C PRO A 192 -12.69 13.11 16.73
N THR A 193 -13.42 12.33 17.50
CA THR A 193 -14.20 11.17 17.02
C THR A 193 -15.08 11.52 15.83
N GLY A 194 -15.11 10.65 14.82
CA GLY A 194 -15.90 10.81 13.60
C GLY A 194 -15.19 11.60 12.48
N VAL A 195 -14.02 12.18 12.77
CA VAL A 195 -13.22 12.92 11.79
C VAL A 195 -12.48 11.98 10.86
N VAL A 196 -12.47 12.33 9.58
CA VAL A 196 -11.59 11.71 8.59
C VAL A 196 -10.53 12.70 8.13
N VAL A 197 -9.29 12.26 8.23
CA VAL A 197 -8.14 12.94 7.64
C VAL A 197 -7.82 12.30 6.31
N GLU A 198 -7.54 13.15 5.32
CA GLU A 198 -6.97 12.76 4.04
C GLU A 198 -5.47 13.04 4.04
N TYR A 199 -4.66 12.09 3.58
CA TYR A 199 -3.19 12.24 3.59
C TYR A 199 -2.50 11.71 2.33
N GLN A 200 -1.29 12.23 2.11
CA GLN A 200 -0.36 11.92 1.03
C GLN A 200 1.05 11.81 1.62
N VAL A 201 1.88 10.96 1.01
CA VAL A 201 3.31 10.92 1.33
C VAL A 201 4.11 11.17 0.05
N SER A 202 5.08 12.07 0.14
CA SER A 202 6.08 12.31 -0.90
C SER A 202 7.43 11.78 -0.43
N VAL A 203 8.07 10.90 -1.20
CA VAL A 203 9.43 10.42 -0.94
C VAL A 203 10.36 10.95 -2.02
N GLY A 204 11.32 11.79 -1.64
CA GLY A 204 12.34 12.31 -2.56
C GLY A 204 13.46 11.31 -2.81
N TYR A 205 14.11 11.41 -3.96
CA TYR A 205 15.27 10.59 -4.32
C TYR A 205 16.46 11.47 -4.67
N SER A 206 17.68 10.91 -4.57
CA SER A 206 18.92 11.62 -4.93
C SER A 206 18.98 12.06 -6.41
N SER A 207 18.14 11.46 -7.25
CA SER A 207 17.86 11.84 -8.64
C SER A 207 17.24 13.23 -8.80
N GLY A 208 16.60 13.75 -7.73
CA GLY A 208 15.71 14.91 -7.78
C GLY A 208 14.26 14.58 -8.14
N SER A 209 13.90 13.31 -8.35
CA SER A 209 12.50 12.87 -8.50
C SER A 209 11.85 12.59 -7.14
N SER A 210 10.52 12.55 -7.11
CA SER A 210 9.73 12.16 -5.94
C SER A 210 8.67 11.13 -6.30
N ALA A 211 8.41 10.20 -5.38
CA ALA A 211 7.28 9.29 -5.45
C ALA A 211 6.16 9.85 -4.59
N GLU A 212 4.97 9.97 -5.14
CA GLU A 212 3.78 10.41 -4.41
C GLU A 212 2.87 9.21 -4.14
N LEU A 213 2.45 9.06 -2.89
CA LEU A 213 1.51 8.04 -2.44
C LEU A 213 0.20 8.72 -1.96
N PRO A 214 -0.98 8.20 -2.34
CA PRO A 214 -1.20 7.07 -3.26
C PRO A 214 -0.78 7.38 -4.69
N ARG A 215 -0.34 6.35 -5.43
CA ARG A 215 -0.04 6.45 -6.88
C ARG A 215 -1.30 6.33 -7.73
N ASN A 216 -2.33 7.07 -7.36
CA ASN A 216 -3.62 7.07 -8.03
C ASN A 216 -4.04 8.51 -8.33
N GLN A 217 -3.92 8.94 -9.59
CA GLN A 217 -4.29 10.31 -9.97
C GLN A 217 -5.80 10.59 -9.82
N ALA A 218 -6.63 9.55 -9.90
CA ALA A 218 -8.07 9.67 -9.73
C ALA A 218 -8.49 9.75 -8.25
N ASP A 219 -7.64 9.30 -7.34
CA ASP A 219 -7.87 9.33 -5.90
C ASP A 219 -6.56 9.58 -5.16
N PRO A 220 -6.06 10.83 -5.19
CA PRO A 220 -4.69 11.11 -4.81
C PRO A 220 -4.51 11.23 -3.29
N TRP A 221 -5.51 10.91 -2.46
CA TRP A 221 -5.40 11.02 -1.00
C TRP A 221 -5.88 9.73 -0.35
N TYR A 222 -5.04 9.13 0.49
CA TYR A 222 -5.51 8.10 1.43
C TYR A 222 -6.45 8.72 2.45
N GLN A 223 -7.20 7.86 3.14
CA GLN A 223 -8.09 8.25 4.22
C GLN A 223 -7.68 7.52 5.51
N VAL A 224 -7.80 8.22 6.63
CA VAL A 224 -7.73 7.62 7.96
C VAL A 224 -8.86 8.18 8.83
N PHE A 225 -9.55 7.29 9.53
CA PHE A 225 -10.65 7.62 10.44
C PHE A 225 -10.15 7.71 11.89
N PHE A 226 -10.68 8.68 12.63
CA PHE A 226 -10.42 8.88 14.06
C PHE A 226 -11.66 8.58 14.90
N GLY A 227 -11.45 7.80 15.97
CA GLY A 227 -12.49 7.37 16.90
C GLY A 227 -12.94 5.92 16.70
N GLY A 228 -13.79 5.45 17.61
CA GLY A 228 -14.26 4.07 17.58
C GLY A 228 -15.31 3.78 16.52
N ALA A 229 -15.24 2.56 15.99
CA ALA A 229 -16.15 2.03 14.99
C ALA A 229 -16.64 0.65 15.43
N GLU A 230 -17.89 0.56 15.88
CA GLU A 230 -18.51 -0.71 16.25
C GLU A 230 -19.21 -1.34 15.05
N PRO A 231 -18.90 -2.60 14.69
CA PRO A 231 -19.58 -3.27 13.58
C PRO A 231 -21.09 -3.47 13.81
N ILE A 232 -21.90 -2.96 12.90
CA ILE A 232 -23.33 -3.32 12.75
C ILE A 232 -23.46 -4.53 11.82
N TYR A 233 -22.69 -4.51 10.74
CA TYR A 233 -22.57 -5.58 9.75
C TYR A 233 -21.19 -5.52 9.13
N CYS A 234 -20.47 -6.63 9.10
CA CYS A 234 -19.28 -6.79 8.27
C CYS A 234 -19.53 -7.94 7.29
N LEU A 235 -19.02 -7.77 6.08
CA LEU A 235 -18.99 -8.81 5.07
C LEU A 235 -18.11 -9.95 5.58
N ASP A 236 -18.67 -11.16 5.59
CA ASP A 236 -17.93 -12.41 5.76
C ASP A 236 -18.30 -13.30 4.58
N ALA A 237 -17.35 -13.54 3.68
CA ALA A 237 -17.59 -14.23 2.43
C ALA A 237 -18.21 -15.62 2.62
N ASP A 238 -17.83 -16.34 3.67
CA ASP A 238 -18.33 -17.69 3.96
C ASP A 238 -19.74 -17.63 4.57
N ALA A 239 -20.00 -16.69 5.47
CA ALA A 239 -21.30 -16.51 6.10
C ALA A 239 -22.34 -15.90 5.15
N ASP A 240 -21.90 -15.06 4.21
CA ASP A 240 -22.76 -14.21 3.39
C ASP A 240 -23.03 -14.73 1.97
N LEU A 241 -22.55 -15.94 1.63
CA LEU A 241 -22.80 -16.59 0.33
C LEU A 241 -24.28 -16.56 -0.13
N GLY A 242 -25.22 -16.60 0.82
CA GLY A 242 -26.66 -16.56 0.56
C GLY A 242 -27.34 -15.19 0.75
N ALA A 243 -26.63 -14.23 1.32
CA ALA A 243 -27.14 -12.89 1.63
C ALA A 243 -26.93 -11.92 0.45
N TRP A 244 -25.87 -12.12 -0.32
CA TRP A 244 -25.56 -11.32 -1.49
C TRP A 244 -26.15 -11.89 -2.77
N SER A 245 -26.53 -11.00 -3.68
CA SER A 245 -27.01 -11.35 -5.00
C SER A 245 -26.21 -10.64 -6.08
N PHE A 246 -25.81 -11.41 -7.09
CA PHE A 246 -25.02 -10.93 -8.22
C PHE A 246 -25.89 -10.90 -9.48
N ALA A 247 -25.80 -9.82 -10.24
CA ALA A 247 -26.61 -9.62 -11.43
C ALA A 247 -25.85 -8.86 -12.52
N GLY A 248 -26.33 -8.98 -13.76
CA GLY A 248 -25.87 -8.20 -14.90
C GLY A 248 -25.16 -9.01 -15.98
N ASP A 249 -24.66 -8.28 -16.97
CA ASP A 249 -23.86 -8.81 -18.07
C ASP A 249 -22.38 -8.78 -17.67
N GLY A 250 -21.61 -9.74 -18.15
CA GLY A 250 -20.16 -9.71 -17.93
C GLY A 250 -19.68 -10.62 -16.81
N ASN A 251 -18.49 -10.31 -16.28
CA ASN A 251 -17.81 -11.04 -15.23
C ASN A 251 -18.57 -10.85 -13.90
N THR A 252 -19.70 -11.55 -13.73
CA THR A 252 -20.65 -11.34 -12.62
C THR A 252 -19.96 -11.62 -11.30
N TRP A 253 -19.89 -10.60 -10.46
CA TRP A 253 -19.39 -10.58 -9.09
C TRP A 253 -19.43 -11.92 -8.33
N SER A 254 -18.40 -12.18 -7.53
CA SER A 254 -18.25 -13.38 -6.72
C SER A 254 -17.50 -13.10 -5.42
N PHE A 255 -17.69 -13.98 -4.46
CA PHE A 255 -16.78 -14.11 -3.32
C PHE A 255 -15.62 -15.01 -3.70
N GLY A 256 -14.39 -14.51 -3.55
CA GLY A 256 -13.12 -15.23 -3.64
C GLY A 256 -12.94 -16.39 -4.65
N PRO A 257 -11.79 -17.08 -4.59
CA PRO A 257 -10.51 -16.49 -4.18
C PRO A 257 -10.11 -15.34 -5.12
N LEU A 258 -9.09 -14.55 -4.75
CA LEU A 258 -8.46 -13.61 -5.67
C LEU A 258 -7.89 -14.35 -6.89
N ALA A 259 -7.93 -13.70 -8.05
CA ALA A 259 -7.34 -14.28 -9.24
C ALA A 259 -5.82 -14.22 -9.20
N THR A 260 -5.18 -15.25 -9.76
CA THR A 260 -3.71 -15.30 -9.86
C THR A 260 -3.15 -14.47 -11.02
N THR A 261 -3.98 -13.64 -11.68
CA THR A 261 -3.59 -12.77 -12.78
C THR A 261 -3.35 -11.37 -12.23
N GLY A 262 -2.14 -10.83 -12.43
CA GLY A 262 -1.56 -9.70 -11.69
C GLY A 262 -2.17 -8.31 -11.88
N VAL A 263 -3.50 -8.20 -11.92
CA VAL A 263 -4.25 -6.94 -11.84
C VAL A 263 -5.04 -6.83 -10.53
N ASP A 264 -5.33 -7.98 -9.91
CA ASP A 264 -5.88 -8.09 -8.56
C ASP A 264 -4.78 -7.99 -7.48
N PRO A 265 -5.14 -7.69 -6.22
CA PRO A 265 -4.20 -7.75 -5.11
C PRO A 265 -3.55 -9.13 -5.00
N GLY A 266 -2.31 -9.17 -4.54
CA GLY A 266 -1.59 -10.44 -4.37
C GLY A 266 -2.18 -11.34 -3.28
N GLU A 267 -2.78 -10.74 -2.26
CA GLU A 267 -3.39 -11.41 -1.10
C GLU A 267 -4.61 -10.59 -0.63
N PRO A 268 -5.61 -11.23 0.01
CA PRO A 268 -6.73 -10.52 0.62
C PRO A 268 -6.22 -9.58 1.72
N TYR A 269 -7.02 -8.57 2.06
CA TYR A 269 -6.68 -7.65 3.14
C TYR A 269 -6.81 -8.32 4.50
N ASP A 270 -7.85 -9.14 4.68
CA ASP A 270 -8.09 -9.94 5.88
C ASP A 270 -8.51 -11.38 5.52
N ASP A 271 -8.84 -12.17 6.55
CA ASP A 271 -9.21 -13.58 6.41
C ASP A 271 -10.73 -13.80 6.19
N ASP A 272 -11.55 -12.74 6.20
CA ASP A 272 -13.01 -12.82 6.11
C ASP A 272 -13.50 -12.90 4.64
N GLY A 273 -12.59 -12.67 3.70
CA GLY A 273 -12.74 -13.00 2.30
C GLY A 273 -13.27 -11.88 1.41
N VAL A 274 -12.78 -11.87 0.18
CA VAL A 274 -12.98 -10.76 -0.77
C VAL A 274 -14.26 -10.87 -1.58
N LEU A 275 -14.90 -9.74 -1.82
CA LEU A 275 -15.91 -9.55 -2.87
C LEU A 275 -15.25 -8.96 -4.11
N LEU A 276 -15.31 -9.64 -5.25
CA LEU A 276 -14.64 -9.19 -6.46
C LEU A 276 -15.49 -9.30 -7.72
N SER A 277 -15.20 -8.43 -8.68
CA SER A 277 -15.76 -8.41 -10.03
C SER A 277 -15.01 -9.37 -10.99
N GLN A 278 -14.77 -10.63 -10.57
CA GLN A 278 -14.11 -11.75 -11.27
C GLN A 278 -12.74 -11.47 -11.98
N ASP A 279 -12.03 -12.55 -12.29
CA ASP A 279 -10.58 -12.73 -12.45
C ASP A 279 -9.79 -11.85 -13.44
N GLY A 280 -9.61 -10.57 -13.10
CA GLY A 280 -8.45 -9.77 -13.52
C GLY A 280 -8.62 -8.86 -14.75
N ILE A 281 -9.73 -8.92 -15.49
CA ILE A 281 -10.15 -7.85 -16.44
C ILE A 281 -11.69 -7.79 -16.55
N TYR A 282 -12.30 -6.63 -16.32
CA TYR A 282 -13.76 -6.47 -16.49
C TYR A 282 -14.19 -6.49 -17.96
N MET A 283 -15.43 -6.89 -18.27
CA MET A 283 -15.93 -6.94 -19.65
C MET A 283 -16.28 -5.55 -20.22
N PRO A 284 -16.13 -5.32 -21.54
CA PRO A 284 -16.52 -4.07 -22.16
C PRO A 284 -18.02 -4.11 -22.50
N ASN A 285 -18.67 -2.94 -22.54
CA ASN A 285 -20.09 -2.78 -22.84
C ASN A 285 -20.98 -3.69 -21.97
N ALA A 286 -20.66 -3.71 -20.68
CA ALA A 286 -21.30 -4.55 -19.68
C ALA A 286 -21.84 -3.70 -18.53
N SER A 287 -22.78 -4.26 -17.77
CA SER A 287 -23.25 -3.67 -16.53
C SER A 287 -23.50 -4.79 -15.55
N SER A 288 -22.78 -4.77 -14.43
CA SER A 288 -22.85 -5.79 -13.39
C SER A 288 -23.02 -5.16 -12.01
N SER A 289 -23.55 -5.94 -11.07
CA SER A 289 -23.75 -5.50 -9.70
C SER A 289 -23.65 -6.63 -8.68
N ALA A 290 -23.20 -6.28 -7.48
CA ALA A 290 -23.32 -7.05 -6.26
C ALA A 290 -24.23 -6.31 -5.29
N THR A 291 -25.31 -6.95 -4.84
CA THR A 291 -26.31 -6.35 -3.94
C THR A 291 -26.34 -7.15 -2.64
N GLY A 292 -26.04 -6.47 -1.54
CA GLY A 292 -26.02 -7.06 -0.21
C GLY A 292 -27.40 -7.17 0.46
N PRO A 293 -27.43 -7.65 1.70
CA PRO A 293 -28.65 -7.71 2.50
C PRO A 293 -29.16 -6.31 2.86
N MET A 294 -30.40 -6.25 3.36
CA MET A 294 -30.91 -5.06 4.03
C MET A 294 -30.38 -5.05 5.48
N ILE A 295 -29.62 -4.02 5.83
CA ILE A 295 -29.03 -3.82 7.15
C ILE A 295 -29.95 -2.87 7.94
N ASP A 296 -30.38 -3.29 9.13
CA ASP A 296 -31.21 -2.47 10.01
C ASP A 296 -30.33 -1.44 10.73
N LEU A 297 -30.71 -0.16 10.63
CA LEU A 297 -30.00 0.95 11.27
C LEU A 297 -30.85 1.60 12.37
N THR A 298 -31.95 0.96 12.77
CA THR A 298 -32.87 1.51 13.78
C THR A 298 -32.20 1.58 15.15
N GLY A 299 -31.99 2.80 15.66
CA GLY A 299 -31.47 3.04 17.00
C GLY A 299 -30.02 3.52 17.03
N HIS A 300 -29.30 3.39 15.92
CA HIS A 300 -27.96 3.95 15.75
C HIS A 300 -28.01 5.46 15.49
N GLN A 301 -26.90 6.16 15.70
CA GLN A 301 -26.85 7.64 15.63
C GLN A 301 -25.89 8.21 14.58
N ASP A 302 -24.73 7.62 14.41
CA ASP A 302 -23.76 7.99 13.39
C ASP A 302 -23.24 6.71 12.74
N VAL A 303 -23.60 6.49 11.48
CA VAL A 303 -23.36 5.24 10.77
C VAL A 303 -22.56 5.50 9.52
N ARG A 304 -21.55 4.65 9.29
CA ARG A 304 -20.60 4.78 8.18
C ARG A 304 -20.44 3.44 7.47
N LEU A 305 -20.08 3.51 6.20
CA LEU A 305 -19.54 2.39 5.44
C LEU A 305 -18.02 2.55 5.39
N GLN A 306 -17.31 1.55 5.89
CA GLN A 306 -15.86 1.44 5.84
C GLN A 306 -15.49 0.21 5.02
N LEU A 307 -14.48 0.31 4.16
CA LEU A 307 -14.03 -0.80 3.32
C LEU A 307 -12.58 -0.63 2.89
N ARG A 308 -12.00 -1.73 2.42
CA ARG A 308 -10.73 -1.76 1.68
C ARG A 308 -11.04 -1.94 0.20
N ARG A 309 -10.51 -1.02 -0.60
CA ARG A 309 -10.73 -0.95 -2.05
C ARG A 309 -9.45 -1.31 -2.78
N TRP A 310 -9.59 -2.17 -3.79
CA TRP A 310 -8.63 -2.30 -4.87
C TRP A 310 -9.37 -2.13 -6.20
N LEU A 311 -9.25 -0.96 -6.81
CA LEU A 311 -9.98 -0.60 -8.01
C LEU A 311 -9.01 -0.19 -9.13
N THR A 312 -9.13 -0.85 -10.27
CA THR A 312 -8.50 -0.41 -11.52
C THR A 312 -9.58 -0.30 -12.60
N VAL A 313 -9.94 0.93 -12.98
CA VAL A 313 -11.03 1.21 -13.90
C VAL A 313 -10.75 2.45 -14.74
N GLU A 314 -11.27 2.49 -15.96
CA GLU A 314 -11.23 3.70 -16.78
C GLU A 314 -11.96 4.86 -16.06
N ASP A 315 -11.59 6.08 -16.42
CA ASP A 315 -12.22 7.33 -16.02
C ASP A 315 -13.75 7.23 -16.11
N ALA A 316 -14.47 7.76 -15.12
CA ALA A 316 -15.93 7.60 -14.99
C ALA A 316 -16.75 8.24 -16.13
N ASN A 317 -16.11 9.02 -17.00
CA ASN A 317 -16.72 9.43 -18.26
C ASN A 317 -16.99 8.25 -19.21
N PHE A 318 -16.25 7.15 -19.06
CA PHE A 318 -16.40 5.90 -19.81
C PHE A 318 -16.91 4.77 -18.92
N ASP A 319 -16.16 4.43 -17.86
CA ASP A 319 -16.45 3.28 -17.01
C ASP A 319 -16.73 3.67 -15.55
N GLN A 320 -17.90 3.28 -15.05
CA GLN A 320 -18.43 3.73 -13.77
C GLN A 320 -18.45 2.58 -12.76
N ALA A 321 -17.52 2.64 -11.81
CA ALA A 321 -17.59 1.90 -10.54
C ALA A 321 -18.36 2.76 -9.53
N SER A 322 -19.41 2.23 -8.91
CA SER A 322 -20.24 3.00 -7.96
C SER A 322 -20.72 2.18 -6.78
N ILE A 323 -20.82 2.82 -5.62
CA ILE A 323 -21.49 2.31 -4.43
C ILE A 323 -22.82 3.04 -4.29
N LEU A 324 -23.90 2.29 -4.15
CA LEU A 324 -25.25 2.79 -3.93
C LEU A 324 -25.77 2.32 -2.57
N GLY A 325 -26.53 3.18 -1.88
CA GLY A 325 -27.27 2.85 -0.67
C GLY A 325 -28.76 3.10 -0.92
N ASN A 326 -29.59 2.06 -0.85
CA ASN A 326 -31.02 2.16 -1.20
C ASN A 326 -31.26 2.75 -2.61
N GLY A 327 -30.33 2.50 -3.54
CA GLY A 327 -30.34 3.04 -4.91
C GLY A 327 -29.90 4.51 -5.04
N GLN A 328 -29.51 5.18 -3.95
CA GLN A 328 -28.88 6.50 -3.99
C GLN A 328 -27.37 6.37 -4.13
N LEU A 329 -26.74 7.25 -4.92
CA LEU A 329 -25.30 7.24 -5.10
C LEU A 329 -24.58 7.68 -3.83
N LEU A 330 -23.74 6.79 -3.28
CA LEU A 330 -22.89 7.06 -2.14
C LEU A 330 -21.48 7.46 -2.60
N TRP A 331 -20.94 6.75 -3.59
CA TRP A 331 -19.62 7.02 -4.14
C TRP A 331 -19.50 6.55 -5.59
N ARG A 332 -18.59 7.18 -6.35
CA ARG A 332 -18.17 6.79 -7.71
C ARG A 332 -16.71 7.15 -7.95
N ASN A 333 -16.03 6.38 -8.81
CA ASN A 333 -14.71 6.77 -9.33
C ASN A 333 -14.74 8.15 -10.02
N LEU A 334 -13.59 8.83 -10.07
CA LEU A 334 -13.48 10.16 -10.67
C LEU A 334 -13.77 10.10 -12.18
N GLY A 335 -14.55 11.07 -12.67
CA GLY A 335 -14.72 11.32 -14.09
C GLY A 335 -14.16 12.69 -14.47
N THR A 336 -13.40 12.76 -15.55
CA THR A 336 -12.82 14.03 -16.04
C THR A 336 -13.32 14.37 -17.44
N ASP A 337 -13.35 15.67 -17.77
CA ASP A 337 -13.78 16.14 -19.09
C ASP A 337 -12.91 15.58 -20.24
N ALA A 338 -11.64 15.30 -19.95
CA ALA A 338 -10.71 14.72 -20.92
C ALA A 338 -10.80 13.19 -20.98
N GLY A 339 -11.45 12.53 -20.00
CA GLY A 339 -11.62 11.09 -19.93
C GLY A 339 -10.29 10.34 -19.88
N ASN A 340 -9.26 10.92 -19.27
CA ASN A 340 -7.90 10.38 -19.32
C ASN A 340 -7.25 10.21 -17.96
N VAL A 341 -8.03 10.31 -16.88
CA VAL A 341 -7.57 10.09 -15.51
C VAL A 341 -8.16 8.77 -15.01
N GLN A 342 -7.40 7.70 -15.27
CA GLN A 342 -7.79 6.35 -14.89
C GLN A 342 -7.64 6.17 -13.39
N HIS A 343 -8.56 5.43 -12.79
CA HIS A 343 -8.49 5.07 -11.38
C HIS A 343 -7.67 3.79 -11.26
N VAL A 344 -6.55 3.85 -10.55
CA VAL A 344 -5.59 2.74 -10.46
C VAL A 344 -5.05 2.67 -9.03
N ASP A 345 -5.67 1.83 -8.21
CA ASP A 345 -5.11 1.44 -6.92
C ASP A 345 -3.94 0.47 -7.13
N ARG A 346 -2.88 0.60 -6.32
CA ARG A 346 -1.71 -0.30 -6.30
C ARG A 346 -1.53 -0.99 -4.94
N GLU A 347 -2.42 -0.71 -4.00
CA GLU A 347 -2.47 -1.21 -2.65
C GLU A 347 -3.94 -1.20 -2.17
N TRP A 348 -4.21 -1.87 -1.05
CA TRP A 348 -5.53 -1.82 -0.41
C TRP A 348 -5.80 -0.43 0.19
N VAL A 349 -6.69 0.35 -0.43
CA VAL A 349 -7.02 1.72 0.00
C VAL A 349 -8.19 1.70 0.99
N PHE A 350 -8.03 2.30 2.17
CA PHE A 350 -9.15 2.54 3.08
C PHE A 350 -10.11 3.56 2.49
N GLN A 351 -11.40 3.27 2.57
CA GLN A 351 -12.44 4.20 2.20
C GLN A 351 -13.52 4.25 3.28
N ASP A 352 -13.87 5.47 3.68
CA ASP A 352 -14.94 5.73 4.63
C ASP A 352 -16.03 6.64 4.00
N ILE A 353 -17.30 6.26 4.14
CA ILE A 353 -18.45 6.94 3.57
C ILE A 353 -19.55 7.10 4.63
N PRO A 354 -20.00 8.33 4.95
CA PRO A 354 -21.11 8.53 5.87
C PRO A 354 -22.44 8.05 5.27
N LEU A 355 -23.28 7.37 6.07
CA LEU A 355 -24.56 6.80 5.65
C LEU A 355 -25.78 7.58 6.18
N ALA A 356 -25.65 8.90 6.39
CA ALA A 356 -26.68 9.74 7.02
C ALA A 356 -28.08 9.61 6.38
N ASP A 357 -28.16 9.56 5.04
CA ASP A 357 -29.43 9.41 4.33
C ASP A 357 -30.07 8.03 4.55
N ALA A 358 -29.25 6.98 4.62
CA ALA A 358 -29.74 5.62 4.86
C ALA A 358 -30.13 5.41 6.34
N LEU A 359 -29.39 6.04 7.25
CA LEU A 359 -29.74 6.11 8.67
C LEU A 359 -31.11 6.78 8.86
N ALA A 360 -31.37 7.90 8.18
CA ALA A 360 -32.67 8.56 8.21
C ALA A 360 -33.81 7.68 7.65
N ALA A 361 -33.48 6.71 6.78
CA ALA A 361 -34.42 5.72 6.27
C ALA A 361 -34.60 4.50 7.19
N GLY A 362 -33.80 4.37 8.27
CA GLY A 362 -33.82 3.27 9.23
C GLY A 362 -33.11 2.01 8.77
N GLY A 363 -32.41 2.04 7.64
CA GLY A 363 -31.69 0.88 7.12
C GLY A 363 -31.05 1.14 5.76
N VAL A 364 -30.08 0.30 5.40
CA VAL A 364 -29.33 0.40 4.14
C VAL A 364 -29.25 -0.94 3.42
N GLN A 365 -29.54 -0.95 2.12
CA GLN A 365 -29.11 -2.00 1.21
C GLN A 365 -28.00 -1.46 0.32
N LEU A 366 -26.81 -2.04 0.47
CA LEU A 366 -25.65 -1.69 -0.33
C LEU A 366 -25.69 -2.38 -1.68
N GLN A 367 -25.31 -1.65 -2.72
CA GLN A 367 -25.12 -2.19 -4.06
C GLN A 367 -23.84 -1.63 -4.69
N LEU A 368 -22.92 -2.50 -5.05
CA LEU A 368 -21.74 -2.17 -5.83
C LEU A 368 -22.05 -2.43 -7.31
N THR A 369 -21.72 -1.48 -8.18
CA THR A 369 -22.00 -1.58 -9.62
C THR A 369 -20.77 -1.26 -10.45
N LEU A 370 -20.57 -1.99 -11.54
CA LEU A 370 -19.58 -1.68 -12.56
C LEU A 370 -20.27 -1.64 -13.94
N THR A 371 -20.34 -0.45 -14.54
CA THR A 371 -20.93 -0.23 -15.87
C THR A 371 -19.88 0.32 -16.82
N THR A 372 -19.72 -0.34 -17.97
CA THR A 372 -18.56 -0.13 -18.83
C THR A 372 -18.95 0.19 -20.26
N ASP A 373 -18.11 0.94 -20.96
CA ASP A 373 -18.24 1.23 -22.37
C ASP A 373 -17.45 0.21 -23.23
N GLN A 374 -17.40 0.42 -24.54
CA GLN A 374 -16.73 -0.51 -25.48
C GLN A 374 -15.19 -0.35 -25.53
N GLY A 375 -14.63 0.53 -24.71
CA GLY A 375 -13.30 1.11 -24.79
C GLY A 375 -12.26 0.35 -23.99
N LEU A 376 -11.50 1.08 -23.16
CA LEU A 376 -10.40 0.49 -22.41
C LEU A 376 -10.94 -0.41 -21.30
N GLN A 377 -10.10 -1.35 -20.87
CA GLN A 377 -10.44 -2.29 -19.81
C GLN A 377 -9.25 -2.42 -18.88
N PHE A 378 -9.55 -2.51 -17.58
CA PHE A 378 -8.57 -2.67 -16.50
C PHE A 378 -9.00 -3.85 -15.62
N GLY A 379 -8.40 -4.01 -14.44
CA GLY A 379 -8.62 -5.16 -13.56
C GLY A 379 -10.00 -5.23 -12.93
N GLY A 380 -10.71 -4.10 -12.85
CA GLY A 380 -12.03 -4.05 -12.24
C GLY A 380 -11.92 -3.76 -10.76
N TRP A 381 -12.80 -4.37 -9.99
CA TRP A 381 -13.03 -3.97 -8.61
C TRP A 381 -13.02 -5.17 -7.67
N THR A 382 -12.14 -5.08 -6.68
CA THR A 382 -12.04 -6.00 -5.57
C THR A 382 -12.23 -5.20 -4.28
N VAL A 383 -13.07 -5.71 -3.38
CA VAL A 383 -13.47 -5.09 -2.13
C VAL A 383 -13.30 -6.08 -1.00
N ASP A 384 -12.76 -5.60 0.11
CA ASP A 384 -12.52 -6.37 1.31
C ASP A 384 -12.81 -5.54 2.56
N ALA A 385 -12.85 -6.18 3.73
CA ALA A 385 -13.12 -5.53 5.03
C ALA A 385 -14.33 -4.58 4.98
N LEU A 386 -15.38 -4.95 4.22
CA LEU A 386 -16.56 -4.11 4.05
C LEU A 386 -17.41 -4.18 5.32
N CYS A 387 -17.50 -3.07 6.05
CA CYS A 387 -18.28 -2.96 7.26
C CYS A 387 -19.19 -1.73 7.25
N VAL A 388 -20.44 -1.93 7.67
CA VAL A 388 -21.32 -0.87 8.16
C VAL A 388 -21.13 -0.77 9.67
N VAL A 389 -20.68 0.38 10.13
CA VAL A 389 -20.25 0.61 11.51
C VAL A 389 -21.01 1.76 12.14
N GLU A 390 -21.22 1.72 13.45
CA GLU A 390 -21.60 2.88 14.27
C GLU A 390 -20.35 3.57 14.80
N VAL A 391 -20.32 4.90 14.71
CA VAL A 391 -19.28 5.70 15.37
C VAL A 391 -19.61 5.79 16.85
N VAL A 392 -18.68 5.36 17.68
CA VAL A 392 -18.80 5.44 19.13
C VAL A 392 -17.73 6.38 19.68
N GLU A 393 -18.13 7.21 20.66
CA GLU A 393 -17.15 7.92 21.48
C GLU A 393 -16.49 6.88 22.40
N SER A 394 -15.28 6.47 22.05
CA SER A 394 -14.42 5.69 22.94
C SER A 394 -13.88 6.64 24.01
N TRP A 395 -14.02 6.26 25.28
CA TRP A 395 -13.43 6.98 26.41
C TRP A 395 -12.83 5.95 27.35
N CYS A 396 -11.62 6.23 27.80
CA CYS A 396 -10.93 5.27 28.60
C CYS A 396 -11.59 5.03 29.96
N GLY A 397 -11.78 3.76 30.31
CA GLY A 397 -12.32 3.34 31.58
C GLY A 397 -13.83 3.09 31.57
N ASP A 398 -14.38 2.70 30.44
CA ASP A 398 -15.80 2.46 30.27
C ASP A 398 -16.22 0.99 30.37
N GLY A 399 -15.22 0.11 30.49
CA GLY A 399 -15.36 -1.32 30.62
C GLY A 399 -15.46 -2.07 29.29
N ASN A 400 -15.33 -1.39 28.14
CA ASN A 400 -15.40 -2.00 26.83
C ASN A 400 -14.19 -1.56 26.00
N LEU A 401 -13.38 -2.53 25.56
CA LEU A 401 -12.30 -2.25 24.62
C LEU A 401 -12.90 -1.83 23.27
N GLY A 402 -12.83 -0.53 22.94
CA GLY A 402 -13.50 0.05 21.78
C GLY A 402 -12.64 1.04 21.00
N GLY A 403 -12.67 0.93 19.66
CA GLY A 403 -12.05 1.92 18.80
C GLY A 403 -10.52 1.92 18.81
N ASP A 404 -9.92 3.01 19.30
CA ASP A 404 -8.47 3.22 19.33
C ASP A 404 -7.82 2.77 20.65
N GLU A 405 -8.60 2.17 21.55
CA GLU A 405 -8.14 1.72 22.85
C GLU A 405 -7.30 0.44 22.74
N GLU A 406 -6.13 0.43 23.38
CA GLU A 406 -5.27 -0.76 23.51
C GLU A 406 -5.67 -1.62 24.71
N CYS A 407 -6.23 -1.00 25.75
CA CYS A 407 -6.78 -1.62 26.95
C CYS A 407 -7.99 -0.84 27.45
N ASP A 408 -8.73 -1.41 28.41
CA ASP A 408 -9.69 -0.70 29.26
C ASP A 408 -9.76 -1.45 30.61
N ASP A 409 -9.60 -0.75 31.73
CA ASP A 409 -9.64 -1.31 33.09
C ASP A 409 -10.79 -0.77 33.96
N GLU A 410 -11.90 -0.42 33.30
CA GLU A 410 -13.15 0.07 33.89
C GLU A 410 -13.01 1.40 34.65
N ASN A 411 -11.88 2.10 34.54
CA ASN A 411 -11.72 3.46 35.02
C ASN A 411 -10.61 4.24 34.27
N ASN A 412 -10.42 5.52 34.61
CA ASN A 412 -9.51 6.43 33.91
C ASN A 412 -8.36 6.89 34.84
N ALA A 413 -7.92 6.00 35.74
CA ALA A 413 -6.78 6.23 36.60
C ALA A 413 -5.50 5.74 35.92
N ASP A 414 -4.37 6.33 36.29
CA ASP A 414 -3.07 5.77 35.91
C ASP A 414 -2.59 4.83 37.03
N GLY A 415 -1.88 3.77 36.67
CA GLY A 415 -1.17 2.85 37.54
C GLY A 415 -1.90 1.54 37.85
N ASP A 416 -3.04 1.25 37.23
CA ASP A 416 -3.88 0.07 37.44
C ASP A 416 -3.99 -0.89 36.24
N GLY A 417 -3.20 -0.64 35.19
CA GLY A 417 -3.03 -1.55 34.06
C GLY A 417 -3.49 -0.96 32.73
N CYS A 418 -4.32 0.08 32.75
CA CYS A 418 -4.65 0.88 31.59
C CYS A 418 -4.54 2.36 31.95
N ASP A 419 -3.75 3.13 31.20
CA ASP A 419 -3.61 4.56 31.50
C ASP A 419 -4.85 5.35 31.12
N ALA A 420 -4.92 6.62 31.55
CA ALA A 420 -6.06 7.50 31.25
C ALA A 420 -6.24 7.85 29.75
N THR A 421 -5.40 7.30 28.88
CA THR A 421 -5.44 7.42 27.41
C THR A 421 -5.64 6.07 26.71
N CYS A 422 -5.93 5.01 27.47
CA CYS A 422 -6.22 3.66 27.01
C CYS A 422 -5.04 2.91 26.39
N HIS A 423 -3.86 3.11 26.97
CA HIS A 423 -2.66 2.34 26.67
C HIS A 423 -2.28 1.40 27.81
N THR A 424 -1.81 0.22 27.42
CA THR A 424 -1.42 -0.80 28.40
C THR A 424 -0.22 -0.29 29.17
N GLU A 425 -0.34 -0.18 30.48
CA GLU A 425 0.76 0.30 31.30
C GLU A 425 1.84 -0.77 31.42
N GLU A 426 3.08 -0.43 31.12
CA GLU A 426 4.18 -1.35 31.44
C GLU A 426 4.26 -1.52 32.96
N PRO A 427 4.39 -2.76 33.48
CA PRO A 427 4.46 -2.98 34.91
C PRO A 427 5.68 -2.25 35.47
N ASP A 428 5.44 -1.25 36.34
CA ASP A 428 6.49 -0.50 37.00
C ASP A 428 7.46 -1.50 37.67
N PRO A 429 8.76 -1.51 37.30
CA PRO A 429 9.74 -2.39 37.93
C PRO A 429 9.93 -2.09 39.43
N THR A 430 9.29 -1.05 39.96
CA THR A 430 9.31 -0.63 41.36
C THR A 430 7.94 -0.77 42.04
N GLY A 431 7.30 -1.94 41.95
CA GLY A 431 6.06 -2.24 42.66
C GLY A 431 6.04 -1.77 44.13
N ASP A 432 5.23 -0.75 44.41
CA ASP A 432 4.84 -0.33 45.75
C ASP A 432 3.31 -0.45 45.86
N ASP A 433 2.86 -1.67 46.17
CA ASP A 433 1.47 -2.01 46.48
C ASP A 433 1.06 -1.32 47.80
N SER A 434 0.59 -0.08 47.69
CA SER A 434 0.03 0.71 48.78
C SER A 434 -1.51 0.63 48.80
N GLY A 435 -2.06 -0.59 48.82
CA GLY A 435 -3.47 -0.84 49.10
C GLY A 435 -3.83 -0.49 50.56
N GLY A 436 -4.47 0.66 50.77
CA GLY A 436 -5.04 1.08 52.04
C GLY A 436 -6.23 0.22 52.45
N SER A 437 -6.04 -0.67 53.42
CA SER A 437 -7.12 -1.42 54.07
C SER A 437 -7.87 -0.53 55.08
N SER A 438 -9.16 -0.33 54.84
CA SER A 438 -10.11 0.24 55.79
C SER A 438 -10.51 -0.81 56.83
N ASP A 439 -10.46 -0.39 58.10
CA ASP A 439 -10.84 -1.15 59.28
C ASP A 439 -12.33 -1.55 59.27
N ASP A 440 -12.63 -2.83 59.56
CA ASP A 440 -13.94 -3.21 60.11
C ASP A 440 -13.75 -4.23 61.26
N GLU A 441 -14.35 -3.90 62.41
CA GLU A 441 -14.23 -4.64 63.66
C GLU A 441 -15.13 -5.88 63.67
N GLY A 442 -14.56 -7.05 64.01
CA GLY A 442 -15.30 -8.31 64.13
C GLY A 442 -14.80 -9.20 65.26
N SER A 443 -15.40 -9.04 66.43
CA SER A 443 -15.18 -9.79 67.67
C SER A 443 -15.49 -11.30 67.59
N GLY A 444 -14.54 -12.13 68.06
CA GLY A 444 -14.79 -13.29 68.94
C GLY A 444 -15.01 -14.67 68.28
N ASP A 445 -14.14 -15.64 68.54
CA ASP A 445 -14.28 -16.61 69.65
C ASP A 445 -13.21 -17.72 69.52
N SER A 446 -12.73 -18.18 70.66
CA SER A 446 -11.65 -19.16 70.82
C SER A 446 -12.16 -20.59 70.81
N THR A 447 -11.37 -21.54 70.27
CA THR A 447 -11.06 -22.85 70.89
C THR A 447 -9.98 -23.54 70.03
N SER A 448 -8.74 -23.76 70.51
CA SER A 448 -8.25 -24.95 71.24
C SER A 448 -8.37 -26.24 70.39
N LEU A 449 -7.36 -27.09 70.11
CA LEU A 449 -6.18 -27.54 70.87
C LEU A 449 -5.32 -28.47 69.96
N THR A 450 -4.00 -28.49 70.25
CA THR A 450 -3.01 -29.62 70.17
C THR A 450 -2.71 -30.29 68.82
N GLY A 451 -1.48 -30.71 68.47
CA GLY A 451 -0.17 -30.75 69.14
C GLY A 451 0.80 -31.58 68.25
N VAL A 452 2.05 -31.09 68.07
CA VAL A 452 3.32 -31.72 68.51
C VAL A 452 3.85 -32.89 67.62
N ASP A 453 5.01 -32.61 66.99
CA ASP A 453 6.22 -33.42 66.64
C ASP A 453 6.06 -34.80 65.93
N ASP A 454 7.03 -35.43 65.25
CA ASP A 454 8.50 -35.27 65.14
C ASP A 454 9.01 -36.00 63.86
N SER A 455 10.18 -35.58 63.37
CA SER A 455 11.28 -36.39 62.78
C SER A 455 11.12 -37.17 61.46
N GLY A 456 11.87 -36.73 60.44
CA GLY A 456 13.17 -37.36 60.11
C GLY A 456 13.22 -38.38 58.96
N GLY A 457 14.04 -38.09 57.94
CA GLY A 457 14.49 -39.10 56.96
C GLY A 457 15.21 -38.54 55.74
N ILE A 458 16.48 -38.16 55.90
CA ILE A 458 17.47 -37.93 54.83
C ILE A 458 18.03 -39.28 54.34
N ASP A 459 18.12 -39.52 53.03
CA ASP A 459 19.35 -40.01 52.38
C ASP A 459 19.33 -39.79 50.85
N THR A 460 20.50 -39.90 50.24
CA THR A 460 21.05 -39.04 49.18
C THR A 460 21.48 -39.80 47.90
N VAL A 461 21.63 -39.05 46.78
CA VAL A 461 22.57 -39.24 45.63
C VAL A 461 22.28 -40.43 44.68
N ASP A 462 22.42 -40.45 43.34
CA ASP A 462 23.15 -39.74 42.25
C ASP A 462 22.30 -39.96 40.95
N GLY A 463 22.18 -39.10 39.95
CA GLY A 463 23.20 -38.83 38.92
C GLY A 463 22.70 -39.23 37.50
N SER A 464 23.06 -38.44 36.47
CA SER A 464 22.84 -38.60 35.00
C SER A 464 21.41 -38.38 34.46
N GLY A 465 21.13 -37.66 33.37
CA GLY A 465 21.94 -37.11 32.29
C GLY A 465 21.39 -37.53 30.92
N GLY A 466 20.60 -36.68 30.27
CA GLY A 466 20.53 -36.58 28.79
C GLY A 466 19.37 -37.22 28.02
N THR A 467 18.95 -36.47 26.99
CA THR A 467 18.30 -36.83 25.71
C THR A 467 16.77 -36.90 25.64
N SER A 468 16.16 -36.05 24.79
CA SER A 468 15.65 -36.51 23.49
C SER A 468 15.43 -35.34 22.50
N SER A 469 16.01 -35.52 21.33
CA SER A 469 15.66 -34.90 20.06
C SER A 469 14.53 -35.69 19.39
N GLY A 470 13.67 -35.05 18.60
CA GLY A 470 12.82 -35.80 17.66
C GLY A 470 11.72 -35.01 16.97
N ARG A 471 12.01 -34.52 15.75
CA ARG A 471 11.01 -34.22 14.71
C ARG A 471 10.21 -35.48 14.32
N PRO A 472 8.99 -35.32 13.77
CA PRO A 472 8.51 -36.13 12.64
C PRO A 472 8.14 -35.19 11.46
N ALA A 473 8.71 -35.30 10.26
CA ALA A 473 8.63 -36.35 9.23
C ALA A 473 7.24 -36.45 8.56
N GLN A 474 7.17 -35.85 7.36
CA GLN A 474 6.23 -36.15 6.27
C GLN A 474 6.36 -37.61 5.82
N ASP A 475 5.27 -38.24 5.38
CA ASP A 475 5.13 -38.92 4.09
C ASP A 475 3.68 -39.40 3.88
N GLY A 476 3.22 -39.50 2.62
CA GLY A 476 2.02 -40.28 2.30
C GLY A 476 1.22 -39.88 1.07
N SER A 477 1.83 -39.88 -0.12
CA SER A 477 1.12 -39.96 -1.40
C SER A 477 0.87 -41.43 -1.80
N SER A 478 -0.35 -41.75 -2.27
CA SER A 478 -0.58 -42.49 -3.53
C SER A 478 -2.07 -42.81 -3.79
N ASP A 479 -2.57 -42.27 -4.90
CA ASP A 479 -3.42 -42.89 -5.96
C ASP A 479 -4.71 -43.67 -5.67
N GLY A 480 -5.77 -43.33 -6.43
CA GLY A 480 -6.57 -44.35 -7.13
C GLY A 480 -8.06 -44.09 -7.42
N CYS A 481 -8.35 -43.64 -8.66
CA CYS A 481 -9.52 -43.91 -9.53
C CYS A 481 -10.98 -43.71 -9.05
N GLY A 482 -11.72 -42.93 -9.84
CA GLY A 482 -13.18 -42.90 -9.94
C GLY A 482 -13.65 -41.93 -11.01
#